data_AF-A0A667J2J8-F1
#
_entry.id   AF-A0A667J2J8-F1
#
_cell.length_a   1.000
_cell.length_b   1.000
_cell.length_c   1.000
_cell.angle_alpha   90.00
_cell.angle_beta   90.00
_cell.angle_gamma   90.00
#
_symmetry.space_group_name_H-M   'P 1'
#
loop_
_entity.id
_entity.type
_entity.pdbx_description
1 polymer ?
#
loop_
_entity_poly.entity_id
_entity_poly.type
_entity_poly.pdbx_seq_one_letter_code
_entity_poly.pdbx_strand_id
1 'polypeptide(L)'
;MKCLPLALGLALVCGLQAATVPLTMEGLDLQKVAGTWHSMAMAASDISLLDSETAPLRVYVQELRPTPRDNLEIILRKWEDNRCVEKKVLAEKTECAAKFNINSRTLKADNEVMEKFDRALQTLPVHVRLFFDPTQVAEQCRV
;
A
#
# COMPACT_ATOMS: atom_id res chain seq x y z
N MET A 1 -13.73 14.64 14.35
CA MET A 1 -13.85 16.09 14.07
C MET A 1 -13.74 16.27 12.56
N LYS A 2 -14.69 17.01 11.98
CA LYS A 2 -14.90 17.15 10.53
C LYS A 2 -13.75 17.96 9.89
N CYS A 3 -13.10 17.45 8.85
CA CYS A 3 -12.28 18.26 7.95
C CYS A 3 -13.23 19.12 7.10
N LEU A 4 -13.63 20.27 7.63
CA LEU A 4 -14.68 21.10 7.04
C LEU A 4 -14.19 21.76 5.73
N PRO A 5 -15.04 21.83 4.68
CA PRO A 5 -14.72 22.45 3.41
C PRO A 5 -14.95 23.97 3.50
N LEU A 6 -13.96 24.77 3.10
CA LEU A 6 -14.18 26.20 2.86
C LEU A 6 -14.63 26.38 1.40
N ALA A 7 -15.94 26.59 1.21
CA ALA A 7 -16.49 27.07 -0.05
C ALA A 7 -16.86 28.55 0.12
N LEU A 8 -16.17 29.45 -0.60
CA LEU A 8 -16.80 30.42 -1.50
C LEU A 8 -15.74 31.26 -2.23
N GLY A 9 -15.73 31.16 -3.56
CA GLY A 9 -14.95 31.99 -4.47
C GLY A 9 -15.29 31.59 -5.90
N LEU A 10 -16.33 32.21 -6.46
CA LEU A 10 -16.77 32.02 -7.84
C LEU A 10 -15.64 32.42 -8.81
N ALA A 11 -15.09 31.45 -9.55
CA ALA A 11 -14.42 31.70 -10.81
C ALA A 11 -14.67 30.51 -11.75
N LEU A 12 -15.47 30.77 -12.80
CA LEU A 12 -15.61 29.89 -13.95
C LEU A 12 -14.23 29.78 -14.65
N VAL A 13 -13.58 28.63 -14.53
CA VAL A 13 -12.58 28.17 -15.49
C VAL A 13 -12.90 26.72 -15.82
N CYS A 14 -13.47 26.50 -17.02
CA CYS A 14 -13.53 25.20 -17.64
C CYS A 14 -12.13 24.81 -18.15
N GLY A 15 -11.66 23.61 -17.82
CA GLY A 15 -10.50 23.01 -18.45
C GLY A 15 -9.83 21.96 -17.57
N LEU A 16 -9.89 20.70 -18.01
CA LEU A 16 -9.34 19.50 -17.39
C LEU A 16 -10.04 19.07 -16.09
N GLN A 17 -11.06 18.20 -16.26
CA GLN A 17 -11.24 17.12 -15.29
C GLN A 17 -10.02 16.20 -15.41
N ALA A 18 -8.88 16.62 -14.83
CA ALA A 18 -7.96 15.65 -14.29
C ALA A 18 -8.79 14.89 -13.27
N ALA A 19 -9.23 13.68 -13.63
CA ALA A 19 -9.79 12.75 -12.68
C ALA A 19 -8.67 12.44 -11.69
N THR A 20 -8.47 13.32 -10.70
CA THR A 20 -7.69 13.05 -9.52
C THR A 20 -8.36 11.85 -8.91
N VAL A 21 -7.77 10.68 -9.10
CA VAL A 21 -8.03 9.55 -8.23
C VAL A 21 -7.91 10.11 -6.83
N PRO A 22 -8.94 10.00 -5.97
CA PRO A 22 -8.78 10.41 -4.60
C PRO A 22 -7.69 9.51 -4.04
N LEU A 23 -6.47 10.05 -3.92
CA LEU A 23 -5.36 9.39 -3.23
C LEU A 23 -5.67 9.29 -1.72
N THR A 24 -6.71 9.98 -1.27
CA THR A 24 -7.24 9.98 0.07
C THR A 24 -8.53 9.15 0.12
N MET A 25 -8.45 7.97 0.76
CA MET A 25 -9.66 7.26 1.21
C MET A 25 -10.30 8.05 2.34
N GLU A 26 -11.50 8.59 2.08
CA GLU A 26 -12.35 9.14 3.14
C GLU A 26 -13.20 8.02 3.77
N GLY A 27 -13.30 8.01 5.09
CA GLY A 27 -14.18 7.08 5.81
C GLY A 27 -13.70 5.63 5.84
N LEU A 28 -12.38 5.37 5.81
CA LEU A 28 -11.82 4.03 5.98
C LEU A 28 -12.30 3.42 7.31
N ASP A 29 -13.06 2.34 7.21
CA ASP A 29 -13.41 1.48 8.33
C ASP A 29 -12.37 0.37 8.44
N LEU A 30 -11.41 0.55 9.36
CA LEU A 30 -10.27 -0.35 9.50
C LEU A 30 -10.70 -1.79 9.82
N GLN A 31 -11.84 -2.01 10.48
CA GLN A 31 -12.28 -3.37 10.82
C GLN A 31 -12.63 -4.19 9.56
N LYS A 32 -13.01 -3.54 8.46
CA LYS A 32 -13.36 -4.20 7.19
C LYS A 32 -12.15 -4.69 6.40
N VAL A 33 -10.92 -4.26 6.73
CA VAL A 33 -9.71 -4.74 6.04
C VAL A 33 -9.15 -6.03 6.65
N ALA A 34 -9.75 -6.51 7.75
CA ALA A 34 -9.30 -7.71 8.44
C ALA A 34 -9.41 -8.95 7.56
N GLY A 35 -8.36 -9.77 7.56
CA GLY A 35 -8.35 -11.07 6.89
C GLY A 35 -7.13 -11.30 6.02
N THR A 36 -7.22 -12.33 5.17
CA THR A 36 -6.15 -12.76 4.27
C THR A 36 -6.04 -11.84 3.05
N TRP A 37 -4.81 -11.50 2.69
CA TRP A 37 -4.49 -10.68 1.53
C TRP A 37 -3.42 -11.35 0.67
N HIS A 38 -3.40 -10.99 -0.62
CA HIS A 38 -2.41 -11.48 -1.57
C HIS A 38 -1.82 -10.33 -2.37
N SER A 39 -0.48 -10.19 -2.34
CA SER A 39 0.23 -9.22 -3.17
C SER A 39 0.23 -9.67 -4.63
N MET A 40 -0.56 -9.00 -5.48
CA MET A 40 -0.70 -9.27 -6.92
C MET A 40 0.28 -8.47 -7.79
N ALA A 41 0.70 -7.29 -7.32
CA ALA A 41 1.71 -6.47 -7.98
C ALA A 41 2.46 -5.57 -7.00
N MET A 42 3.63 -5.10 -7.42
CA MET A 42 4.45 -4.14 -6.70
C MET A 42 5.06 -3.14 -7.68
N ALA A 43 5.25 -1.90 -7.25
CA ALA A 43 6.05 -0.93 -7.98
C ALA A 43 6.88 -0.09 -7.02
N ALA A 44 8.01 0.40 -7.54
CA ALA A 44 8.87 1.30 -6.79
C ALA A 44 9.47 2.36 -7.70
N SER A 45 9.80 3.49 -7.09
CA SER A 45 10.53 4.58 -7.75
C SER A 45 12.01 4.26 -7.92
N ASP A 46 12.55 3.32 -7.17
CA ASP A 46 13.94 2.89 -7.26
C ASP A 46 13.94 1.38 -7.52
N ILE A 47 14.67 0.98 -8.54
CA ILE A 47 14.75 -0.41 -9.02
C ILE A 47 15.31 -1.32 -7.91
N SER A 48 16.29 -0.82 -7.15
CA SER A 48 16.96 -1.57 -6.06
C SER A 48 16.04 -1.98 -4.93
N LEU A 49 14.81 -1.43 -4.89
CA LEU A 49 13.83 -1.76 -3.88
C LEU A 49 13.09 -3.07 -4.16
N LEU A 50 13.08 -3.56 -5.42
CA LEU A 50 12.31 -4.74 -5.85
C LEU A 50 13.07 -5.71 -6.78
N ASP A 51 14.22 -5.31 -7.31
CA ASP A 51 14.96 -6.02 -8.38
C ASP A 51 15.41 -7.45 -8.05
N SER A 52 15.58 -7.78 -6.77
CA SER A 52 16.03 -9.10 -6.30
C SER A 52 15.10 -9.67 -5.24
N GLU A 53 15.13 -10.99 -5.00
CA GLU A 53 14.31 -11.66 -3.98
C GLU A 53 14.57 -11.10 -2.57
N THR A 54 15.81 -10.72 -2.28
CA THR A 54 16.25 -10.14 -1.01
C THR A 54 16.07 -8.62 -0.93
N ALA A 55 15.53 -7.99 -1.98
CA ALA A 55 15.36 -6.55 -2.05
C ALA A 55 14.53 -6.03 -0.87
N PRO A 56 14.81 -4.81 -0.36
CA PRO A 56 14.31 -4.34 0.92
C PRO A 56 12.77 -4.30 0.97
N LEU A 57 12.12 -3.90 -0.12
CA LEU A 57 10.65 -3.78 -0.24
C LEU A 57 9.97 -5.00 -0.88
N ARG A 58 10.69 -6.06 -1.25
CA ARG A 58 10.09 -7.27 -1.82
C ARG A 58 9.48 -8.13 -0.71
N VAL A 59 8.30 -7.71 -0.27
CA VAL A 59 7.53 -8.30 0.83
C VAL A 59 6.13 -8.69 0.38
N TYR A 60 5.63 -9.80 0.89
CA TYR A 60 4.35 -10.37 0.49
C TYR A 60 3.38 -10.32 1.67
N VAL A 61 2.39 -9.44 1.61
CA VAL A 61 1.35 -9.33 2.65
C VAL A 61 0.54 -10.63 2.66
N GLN A 62 0.33 -11.16 3.87
CA GLN A 62 -0.45 -12.38 4.11
C GLN A 62 -1.76 -12.08 4.83
N GLU A 63 -1.70 -11.21 5.84
CA GLU A 63 -2.85 -10.96 6.69
C GLU A 63 -2.81 -9.55 7.27
N LEU A 64 -3.99 -8.93 7.33
CA LEU A 64 -4.20 -7.66 8.01
C LEU A 64 -5.05 -7.90 9.25
N ARG A 65 -4.56 -7.41 10.40
CA ARG A 65 -5.18 -7.60 11.71
C ARG A 65 -5.37 -6.26 12.40
N PRO A 66 -6.53 -5.61 12.23
CA PRO A 66 -6.92 -4.44 13.00
C PRO A 66 -6.88 -4.75 14.50
N THR A 67 -6.37 -3.83 15.29
CA THR A 67 -6.33 -3.95 16.75
C THR A 67 -7.51 -3.23 17.39
N PRO A 68 -7.89 -3.55 18.65
CA PRO A 68 -8.93 -2.82 19.37
C PRO A 68 -8.64 -1.34 19.62
N ARG A 69 -7.39 -0.89 19.40
CA ARG A 69 -6.97 0.51 19.54
C ARG A 69 -6.84 1.23 18.19
N ASP A 70 -7.34 0.63 17.10
CA ASP A 70 -7.26 1.09 15.72
C ASP A 70 -5.85 1.16 15.11
N ASN A 71 -4.85 0.52 15.72
CA ASN A 71 -3.61 0.18 15.02
C ASN A 71 -3.84 -1.01 14.09
N LEU A 72 -2.91 -1.27 13.18
CA LEU A 72 -2.95 -2.39 12.25
C LEU A 72 -1.70 -3.27 12.40
N GLU A 73 -1.89 -4.54 12.75
CA GLU A 73 -0.84 -5.55 12.59
C GLU A 73 -0.86 -6.07 11.15
N ILE A 74 0.30 -6.06 10.50
CA ILE A 74 0.50 -6.54 9.14
C ILE A 74 1.42 -7.76 9.21
N ILE A 75 0.89 -8.91 8.80
CA ILE A 75 1.66 -10.15 8.67
C ILE A 75 2.16 -10.22 7.23
N LEU A 76 3.47 -10.34 7.06
CA LEU A 76 4.11 -10.38 5.75
C LEU A 76 5.18 -11.47 5.68
N ARG A 77 5.51 -11.89 4.46
CA ARG A 77 6.66 -12.76 4.20
C ARG A 77 7.74 -12.01 3.43
N LYS A 78 8.99 -12.36 3.68
CA LYS A 78 10.16 -11.82 3.01
C LYS A 78 11.18 -12.92 2.78
N TRP A 79 11.91 -12.85 1.67
CA TRP A 79 13.10 -13.69 1.48
C TRP A 79 14.30 -13.07 2.21
N GLU A 80 14.82 -13.79 3.20
CA GLU A 80 15.96 -13.37 4.02
C GLU A 80 16.76 -14.63 4.40
N ASP A 81 18.08 -14.55 4.43
CA ASP A 81 18.96 -15.68 4.78
C ASP A 81 18.65 -16.98 4.01
N ASN A 82 18.36 -16.84 2.70
CA ASN A 82 18.04 -17.93 1.78
C ASN A 82 16.79 -18.74 2.17
N ARG A 83 15.83 -18.10 2.84
CA ARG A 83 14.57 -18.71 3.23
C ARG A 83 13.42 -17.69 3.24
N CYS A 84 12.20 -18.20 3.08
CA CYS A 84 11.00 -17.39 3.25
C CYS A 84 10.68 -17.26 4.74
N VAL A 85 10.79 -16.05 5.30
CA VAL A 85 10.52 -15.77 6.72
C VAL A 85 9.25 -14.94 6.85
N GLU A 86 8.46 -15.24 7.88
CA GLU A 86 7.34 -14.39 8.30
C GLU A 86 7.86 -13.26 9.19
N LYS A 87 7.33 -12.05 8.98
CA LYS A 87 7.54 -10.89 9.83
C LYS A 87 6.18 -10.29 10.19
N LYS A 88 6.15 -9.65 11.34
CA LYS A 88 5.02 -8.86 11.81
C LYS A 88 5.44 -7.40 11.90
N VAL A 89 4.63 -6.53 11.31
CA VAL A 89 4.81 -5.08 11.39
C VAL A 89 3.61 -4.48 12.11
N LEU A 90 3.86 -3.61 13.09
CA LEU A 90 2.81 -2.81 13.73
C LEU A 90 2.77 -1.44 13.07
N ALA A 91 1.62 -1.11 12.49
CA ALA A 91 1.31 0.20 11.96
C ALA A 91 0.41 0.93 12.98
N GLU A 92 1.00 1.89 13.67
CA GLU A 92 0.35 2.74 14.67
C GLU A 92 -0.58 3.74 13.99
N LYS A 93 -1.78 3.94 14.53
CA LYS A 93 -2.72 4.90 13.98
C LYS A 93 -2.17 6.33 14.07
N THR A 94 -2.63 7.16 13.14
CA THR A 94 -2.47 8.61 13.25
C THR A 94 -3.84 9.28 13.38
N GLU A 95 -3.86 10.60 13.49
CA GLU A 95 -5.11 11.38 13.48
C GLU A 95 -5.86 11.27 12.14
N CYS A 96 -5.17 10.90 11.06
CA CYS A 96 -5.77 10.65 9.74
C CYS A 96 -6.08 9.16 9.58
N ALA A 97 -7.35 8.81 9.35
CA ALA A 97 -7.83 7.42 9.32
C ALA A 97 -7.10 6.48 8.32
N ALA A 98 -6.60 7.02 7.20
CA ALA A 98 -5.89 6.26 6.17
C ALA A 98 -4.34 6.38 6.26
N LYS A 99 -3.80 6.95 7.36
CA LYS A 99 -2.36 7.12 7.55
C LYS A 99 -1.92 6.43 8.84
N PHE A 100 -0.90 5.59 8.71
CA PHE A 100 -0.30 4.88 9.83
C PHE A 100 1.20 5.19 9.94
N ASN A 101 1.70 5.19 11.18
CA ASN A 101 3.12 5.26 11.50
C ASN A 101 3.64 3.83 11.69
N ILE A 102 4.64 3.46 10.90
CA ILE A 102 5.27 2.15 11.03
C ILE A 102 6.63 2.40 11.70
N ASN A 103 6.79 1.91 12.93
CA ASN A 103 8.07 1.93 13.66
C ASN A 103 8.90 0.70 13.26
N SER A 104 9.34 0.65 12.01
CA SER A 104 10.39 -0.24 11.54
C SER A 104 11.36 0.57 10.70
N ARG A 105 12.67 0.30 10.83
CA ARG A 105 13.67 0.86 9.92
C ARG A 105 13.28 0.45 8.49
N THR A 106 12.74 1.42 7.77
CA THR A 106 12.29 1.37 6.37
C THR A 106 10.96 0.63 6.11
N LEU A 107 10.35 1.06 5.01
CA LEU A 107 9.21 0.55 4.21
C LEU A 107 7.87 1.28 4.37
N LYS A 108 7.42 1.89 3.25
CA LYS A 108 6.07 2.40 2.92
C LYS A 108 5.97 2.49 1.38
N ALA A 109 4.85 2.32 0.70
CA ALA A 109 3.53 1.75 1.00
C ALA A 109 2.88 1.33 -0.34
N ASP A 110 1.87 0.47 -0.24
CA ASP A 110 1.22 -0.31 -1.30
C ASP A 110 -0.09 0.32 -1.81
N ASN A 111 -0.71 -0.34 -2.80
CA ASN A 111 -1.77 0.16 -3.67
C ASN A 111 -3.04 -0.69 -3.57
N GLU A 112 -4.15 -0.17 -4.10
CA GLU A 112 -5.27 -1.00 -4.54
C GLU A 112 -5.68 -0.69 -5.98
N VAL A 113 -5.13 -1.38 -6.98
CA VAL A 113 -3.70 -1.78 -7.06
C VAL A 113 -3.27 -1.93 -8.51
N MET A 114 -4.17 -1.99 -9.52
CA MET A 114 -3.72 -2.26 -10.90
C MET A 114 -4.15 -1.19 -11.91
N GLU A 115 -5.45 -0.96 -12.15
CA GLU A 115 -5.88 0.16 -13.01
C GLU A 115 -5.88 1.50 -12.25
N LYS A 116 -6.42 1.49 -11.02
CA LYS A 116 -6.27 2.62 -10.10
C LYS A 116 -4.82 2.84 -9.70
N PHE A 117 -3.99 1.79 -9.71
CA PHE A 117 -2.55 1.91 -9.54
C PHE A 117 -1.87 2.43 -10.77
N ASP A 118 -2.07 1.86 -11.96
CA ASP A 118 -1.50 2.41 -13.18
C ASP A 118 -1.93 3.87 -13.33
N ARG A 119 -3.18 4.22 -13.00
CA ARG A 119 -3.68 5.60 -12.92
C ARG A 119 -3.06 6.42 -11.77
N ALA A 120 -2.85 5.86 -10.58
CA ALA A 120 -2.18 6.53 -9.46
C ALA A 120 -0.66 6.66 -9.66
N LEU A 121 -0.06 5.78 -10.46
CA LEU A 121 1.35 5.73 -10.80
C LEU A 121 1.66 6.61 -12.01
N GLN A 122 0.69 6.95 -12.87
CA GLN A 122 0.87 7.91 -13.96
C GLN A 122 1.40 9.27 -13.47
N THR A 123 1.14 9.63 -12.21
CA THR A 123 1.63 10.87 -11.58
C THR A 123 2.93 10.68 -10.77
N LEU A 124 3.47 9.46 -10.69
CA LEU A 124 4.62 9.11 -9.86
C LEU A 124 5.81 8.61 -10.71
N PRO A 125 7.07 8.90 -10.32
CA PRO A 125 8.25 8.44 -11.03
C PRO A 125 8.54 6.97 -10.71
N VAL A 126 7.85 6.05 -11.41
CA VAL A 126 8.01 4.60 -11.26
C VAL A 126 9.05 4.06 -12.22
N HIS A 127 10.01 3.29 -11.70
CA HIS A 127 11.10 2.73 -12.50
C HIS A 127 11.10 1.19 -12.52
N VAL A 128 10.34 0.53 -11.65
CA VAL A 128 10.18 -0.93 -11.64
C VAL A 128 8.74 -1.31 -11.32
N ARG A 129 8.24 -2.36 -11.98
CA ARG A 129 6.93 -2.97 -11.75
C ARG A 129 7.07 -4.49 -11.79
N LEU A 130 6.48 -5.18 -10.82
CA LEU A 130 6.38 -6.64 -10.77
C LEU A 130 4.89 -7.03 -10.77
N PHE A 131 4.54 -8.04 -11.55
CA PHE A 131 3.19 -8.58 -11.64
C PHE A 131 3.28 -10.08 -11.36
N PHE A 132 2.42 -10.59 -10.49
CA PHE A 132 2.40 -12.00 -10.13
C PHE A 132 1.16 -12.69 -10.70
N ASP A 133 1.37 -13.84 -11.33
CA ASP A 133 0.26 -14.68 -11.81
C ASP A 133 -0.39 -15.47 -10.65
N PRO A 134 -1.60 -16.05 -10.85
CA PRO A 134 -2.29 -16.79 -9.79
C PRO A 134 -1.51 -17.98 -9.24
N THR A 135 -0.64 -18.61 -10.04
CA THR A 135 0.20 -19.72 -9.61
C THR A 135 1.31 -19.27 -8.66
N GLN A 136 2.00 -18.18 -8.99
CA GLN A 136 2.96 -17.52 -8.12
C GLN A 136 2.28 -17.03 -6.83
N VAL A 137 1.02 -16.59 -6.92
CA VAL A 137 0.27 -16.09 -5.76
C VAL A 137 0.01 -17.14 -4.68
N ALA A 138 0.00 -18.42 -5.07
CA ALA A 138 -0.13 -19.55 -4.15
C ALA A 138 1.21 -19.97 -3.51
N GLU A 139 2.35 -19.60 -4.10
CA GLU A 139 3.69 -19.99 -3.67
C GLU A 139 4.24 -19.11 -2.54
N GLN A 140 5.07 -19.71 -1.68
CA GLN A 140 5.68 -19.01 -0.55
C GLN A 140 6.79 -18.08 -1.05
N CYS A 141 6.69 -16.78 -0.78
CA CYS A 141 7.63 -15.78 -1.29
C CYS A 141 7.75 -15.72 -2.83
N ARG A 142 6.79 -16.30 -3.58
CA ARG A 142 6.76 -16.33 -5.06
C ARG A 142 7.98 -17.04 -5.67
N VAL A 143 8.48 -18.07 -4.97
CA VAL A 143 9.57 -18.96 -5.37
C VAL A 143 9.06 -20.39 -5.41
#